data_AF-A0A9P0GPZ5-F1
#
_entry.id   AF-A0A9P0GPZ5-F1
#
_cell.length_a   1.000
_cell.length_b   1.000
_cell.length_c   1.000
_cell.angle_alpha   90.00
_cell.angle_beta   90.00
_cell.angle_gamma   90.00
#
_symmetry.space_group_name_H-M   'P 1'
#
loop_
_entity.id
_entity.type
_entity.pdbx_description
1 polymer ?
#
loop_
_entity_poly.entity_id
_entity_poly.type
_entity_poly.pdbx_seq_one_letter_code
_entity_poly.pdbx_strand_id
1 'polypeptide(L)'
;MEKTMNFKQEILTILLVRICFVSSQDITQLREYGCQWHGGSSATLACYCQNGAEMIVRSQSIPAFDTTTIEINGCKLVKFEDNSISDMRNLRSITLNNIESLIFDSRSMNWYGYKENHGHIEERFDMSVPSLKISITQSNVSLISSHTFTGRINEITFDTTTIDKISPLAFANLLQSETIAIRNSVIKDIEVQSFKKFSTEYLELNGVSANFIPSRTFSNITVYQNFTIDNCNFNTVRSSGFTIYNPQVFQVTNTNISHLNGEAFSIVSRGIVIFRNNVFGEVNDGAFQGITLQRDTQVNDISFIFESNSLSKLTRYSLGTTDFKVQYRNIYIGEQCDCTDIDHKIIETSYYSEIMCLHDEEYMTVRDFKSNMCSIVTNYYITLIIVCVVIILVIVVVSILVMYYKFVYRKNKYGGPKQGKNGQLSLIVPDGRTYRETELHVIVEKTDLLTTDL
;
A
#
# COMPACT_ATOMS: atom_id res chain seq x y z
N MET A 1 37.68 67.75 -25.44
CA MET A 1 37.65 66.32 -25.07
C MET A 1 36.28 66.01 -24.48
N GLU A 2 35.22 66.35 -25.22
CA GLU A 2 33.84 66.46 -24.69
C GLU A 2 32.88 66.47 -25.89
N LYS A 3 32.80 65.35 -26.64
CA LYS A 3 31.79 65.17 -27.71
C LYS A 3 31.59 63.73 -28.21
N THR A 4 32.09 62.73 -27.50
CA THR A 4 32.02 61.32 -27.92
C THR A 4 31.24 60.43 -26.95
N MET A 5 30.46 61.00 -26.02
CA MET A 5 29.74 60.26 -24.98
C MET A 5 28.21 60.32 -25.10
N ASN A 6 27.66 60.66 -26.28
CA ASN A 6 26.20 60.69 -26.49
C ASN A 6 25.66 59.66 -27.50
N PHE A 7 26.52 58.96 -28.25
CA PHE A 7 26.05 58.04 -29.29
C PHE A 7 25.86 56.59 -28.80
N LYS A 8 26.47 56.21 -27.67
CA LYS A 8 26.32 54.84 -27.10
C LYS A 8 25.04 54.65 -26.28
N GLN A 9 24.39 55.73 -25.83
CA GLN A 9 23.20 55.64 -24.98
C GLN A 9 21.90 55.58 -25.79
N GLU A 10 21.85 56.17 -26.98
CA GLU A 10 20.71 56.00 -27.91
C GLU A 10 20.68 54.61 -28.56
N ILE A 11 21.83 54.02 -28.89
CA ILE A 11 21.87 52.67 -29.47
C ILE A 11 21.45 51.60 -28.45
N LEU A 12 21.79 51.76 -27.16
CA LEU A 12 21.35 50.82 -26.12
C LEU A 12 19.85 50.93 -25.84
N THR A 13 19.27 52.12 -26.00
CA THR A 13 17.82 52.35 -25.82
C THR A 13 17.00 51.81 -27.00
N ILE A 14 17.55 51.86 -28.22
CA ILE A 14 16.91 51.26 -29.41
C ILE A 14 17.09 49.74 -29.46
N LEU A 15 18.18 49.19 -28.91
CA LEU A 15 18.39 47.73 -28.84
C LEU A 15 17.58 47.06 -27.71
N LEU A 16 17.26 47.75 -26.62
CA LEU A 16 16.40 47.25 -25.54
C LEU A 16 14.89 47.31 -25.86
N VAL A 17 14.47 48.07 -26.88
CA VAL A 17 13.06 48.13 -27.32
C VAL A 17 12.73 47.08 -28.40
N ARG A 18 13.72 46.33 -28.89
CA ARG A 18 13.52 45.05 -29.60
C ARG A 18 13.48 43.86 -28.64
N ILE A 19 12.87 44.03 -27.46
CA ILE A 19 12.17 42.90 -26.85
C ILE A 19 11.10 42.53 -27.88
N CYS A 20 11.27 41.40 -28.55
CA CYS A 20 10.22 40.80 -29.36
C CYS A 20 8.98 40.70 -28.48
N PHE A 21 8.08 41.68 -28.59
CA PHE A 21 6.66 41.44 -28.42
C PHE A 21 6.30 40.45 -29.51
N VAL A 22 6.57 39.16 -29.25
CA VAL A 22 5.81 38.10 -29.89
C VAL A 22 4.40 38.36 -29.40
N SER A 23 3.61 39.08 -30.20
CA SER A 23 2.19 39.23 -29.94
C SER A 23 1.65 37.80 -29.87
N SER A 24 1.28 37.36 -28.67
CA SER A 24 0.63 36.08 -28.47
C SER A 24 -0.54 36.05 -29.45
N GLN A 25 -0.47 35.17 -30.45
CA GLN A 25 -1.50 35.10 -31.46
C GLN A 25 -2.75 34.57 -30.76
N ASP A 26 -3.82 35.36 -30.77
CA ASP A 26 -5.10 35.01 -30.18
C ASP A 26 -5.63 33.73 -30.87
N ILE A 27 -5.77 32.65 -30.10
CA ILE A 27 -6.18 31.34 -30.64
C ILE A 27 -7.59 31.39 -31.23
N THR A 28 -8.40 32.37 -30.84
CA THR A 28 -9.78 32.51 -31.32
C THR A 28 -9.85 33.00 -32.77
N GLN A 29 -8.75 33.55 -33.30
CA GLN A 29 -8.66 34.00 -34.68
C GLN A 29 -8.21 32.90 -35.64
N LEU A 30 -7.70 31.79 -35.12
CA LEU A 30 -7.20 30.67 -35.90
C LEU A 30 -8.35 29.74 -36.29
N ARG A 31 -8.71 29.78 -37.58
CA ARG A 31 -9.83 29.00 -38.15
C ARG A 31 -9.69 27.49 -37.94
N GLU A 32 -8.46 26.98 -37.88
CA GLU A 32 -8.18 25.55 -37.70
C GLU A 32 -8.65 25.00 -36.35
N TYR A 33 -8.72 25.85 -35.32
CA TYR A 33 -9.19 25.46 -33.99
C TYR A 33 -10.71 25.53 -33.84
N GLY A 34 -11.42 26.10 -34.82
CA GLY A 34 -12.89 26.17 -34.81
C GLY A 34 -13.46 26.86 -33.56
N CYS A 35 -12.72 27.79 -32.96
CA CYS A 35 -13.11 28.45 -31.72
C CYS A 35 -14.27 29.42 -31.93
N GLN A 36 -15.26 29.37 -31.04
CA GLN A 36 -16.43 30.24 -31.02
C GLN A 36 -16.65 30.79 -29.62
N TRP A 37 -17.02 32.07 -29.56
CA TRP A 37 -17.45 32.72 -28.33
C TRP A 37 -18.96 32.61 -28.20
N HIS A 38 -19.39 31.98 -27.11
CA HIS A 38 -20.78 32.02 -26.67
C HIS A 38 -20.92 33.07 -25.58
N GLY A 39 -21.53 34.21 -25.94
CA GLY A 39 -21.84 35.30 -25.01
C GLY A 39 -23.04 35.01 -24.12
N GLY A 40 -23.18 35.78 -23.04
CA GLY A 40 -24.26 35.64 -22.05
C GLY A 40 -23.81 36.07 -20.66
N SER A 41 -24.47 35.57 -19.62
CA SER A 41 -24.04 35.74 -18.21
C SER A 41 -22.73 35.01 -17.88
N SER A 42 -22.27 34.11 -18.75
CA SER A 42 -21.02 33.35 -18.65
C SER A 42 -20.37 33.27 -20.04
N ALA A 43 -19.24 33.93 -20.25
CA ALA A 43 -18.57 33.86 -21.54
C ALA A 43 -17.83 32.53 -21.69
N THR A 44 -18.28 31.74 -22.65
CA THR A 44 -17.73 30.41 -22.94
C THR A 44 -16.94 30.46 -24.24
N LEU A 45 -15.70 30.01 -24.18
CA LEU A 45 -14.88 29.74 -25.35
C LEU A 45 -15.00 28.25 -25.66
N ALA A 46 -15.66 27.91 -26.76
CA ALA A 46 -15.76 26.54 -27.24
C ALA A 46 -14.92 26.36 -28.51
N CYS A 47 -13.97 25.45 -28.49
CA CYS A 47 -13.09 25.15 -29.61
C CYS A 47 -13.28 23.70 -30.07
N TYR A 48 -13.62 23.55 -31.35
CA TYR A 48 -13.77 22.25 -32.01
C TYR A 48 -12.73 22.17 -33.12
N CYS A 49 -11.64 21.46 -32.85
CA CYS A 49 -10.54 21.33 -33.79
C CYS A 49 -11.00 20.63 -35.08
N GLN A 50 -10.80 21.28 -36.23
CA GLN A 50 -11.06 20.67 -37.53
C GLN A 50 -9.79 19.98 -38.03
N ASN A 51 -9.95 18.82 -38.67
CA ASN A 51 -8.86 18.09 -39.34
C ASN A 51 -7.66 17.71 -38.43
N GLY A 52 -7.89 17.50 -37.12
CA GLY A 52 -6.81 17.09 -36.21
C GLY A 52 -5.79 18.20 -35.97
N ALA A 53 -6.24 19.44 -35.82
CA ALA A 53 -5.38 20.57 -35.49
C ALA A 53 -4.61 20.36 -34.17
N GLU A 54 -3.44 20.98 -34.10
CA GLU A 54 -2.55 20.97 -32.93
C GLU A 54 -2.59 22.34 -32.26
N MET A 55 -3.20 22.43 -31.09
CA MET A 55 -3.42 23.68 -30.36
C MET A 55 -2.36 23.89 -29.29
N ILE A 56 -1.75 25.08 -29.27
CA ILE A 56 -0.81 25.50 -28.22
C ILE A 56 -1.42 26.71 -27.49
N VAL A 57 -1.80 26.51 -26.24
CA VAL A 57 -2.36 27.55 -25.37
C VAL A 57 -1.22 28.19 -24.59
N ARG A 58 -0.91 29.44 -24.94
CA ARG A 58 0.10 30.26 -24.27
C ARG A 58 -0.54 31.24 -23.30
N SER A 59 0.29 31.86 -22.45
CA SER A 59 -0.15 33.03 -21.69
C SER A 59 -0.71 34.10 -22.62
N GLN A 60 -1.83 34.72 -22.23
CA GLN A 60 -2.54 35.76 -22.99
C GLN A 60 -3.05 35.33 -24.38
N SER A 61 -2.99 34.03 -24.71
CA SER A 61 -3.48 33.52 -26.00
C SER A 61 -5.00 33.41 -26.07
N ILE A 62 -5.65 33.41 -24.90
CA ILE A 62 -7.11 33.51 -24.72
C ILE A 62 -7.38 34.82 -23.94
N PRO A 63 -8.31 35.67 -24.41
CA PRO A 63 -8.74 36.87 -23.70
C PRO A 63 -9.16 36.60 -22.23
N ALA A 64 -8.39 37.11 -21.27
CA ALA A 64 -8.56 36.77 -19.85
C ALA A 64 -9.78 37.42 -19.17
N PHE A 65 -10.26 38.55 -19.67
CA PHE A 65 -11.19 39.43 -18.93
C PHE A 65 -12.59 38.85 -18.84
N ASP A 66 -13.06 38.17 -19.89
CA ASP A 66 -14.46 37.73 -19.99
C ASP A 66 -14.63 36.20 -19.86
N THR A 67 -13.56 35.43 -20.06
CA THR A 67 -13.62 33.96 -20.13
C THR A 67 -13.96 33.35 -18.77
N THR A 68 -15.13 32.71 -18.69
CA THR A 68 -15.54 31.92 -17.52
C THR A 68 -15.37 30.43 -17.75
N THR A 69 -15.51 29.97 -18.99
CA THR A 69 -15.47 28.56 -19.35
C THR A 69 -14.65 28.35 -20.61
N ILE A 70 -13.78 27.34 -20.59
CA ILE A 70 -13.01 26.87 -21.76
C ILE A 70 -13.42 25.43 -22.06
N GLU A 71 -13.87 25.18 -23.28
CA GLU A 71 -14.20 23.85 -23.77
C GLU A 71 -13.36 23.56 -25.03
N ILE A 72 -12.55 22.50 -24.99
CA ILE A 72 -11.71 22.09 -26.12
C ILE A 72 -12.03 20.65 -26.46
N ASN A 73 -12.37 20.40 -27.73
CA ASN A 73 -12.82 19.10 -28.19
C ASN A 73 -12.18 18.68 -29.52
N GLY A 74 -11.81 17.40 -29.62
CA GLY A 74 -11.50 16.73 -30.89
C GLY A 74 -10.16 17.14 -31.50
N CYS A 75 -9.23 17.62 -30.67
CA CYS A 75 -7.93 18.07 -31.12
C CYS A 75 -6.91 16.92 -31.11
N LYS A 76 -5.99 16.94 -32.08
CA LYS A 76 -4.91 15.95 -32.15
C LYS A 76 -3.88 16.17 -31.04
N LEU A 77 -3.51 17.42 -30.84
CA LEU A 77 -2.61 17.84 -29.77
C LEU A 77 -3.21 19.07 -29.10
N VAL A 78 -3.22 19.09 -27.77
CA VAL A 78 -3.43 20.31 -27.00
C VAL A 78 -2.29 20.43 -26.01
N LYS A 79 -1.55 21.54 -26.09
CA LYS A 79 -0.45 21.84 -25.19
C LYS A 79 -0.76 23.11 -24.43
N PHE A 80 -0.85 23.02 -23.11
CA PHE A 80 -0.87 24.19 -22.24
C PHE A 80 0.56 24.53 -21.81
N GLU A 81 1.07 25.66 -22.26
CA GLU A 81 2.37 26.18 -21.84
C GLU A 81 2.29 26.81 -20.42
N ASP A 82 3.46 27.13 -19.87
CA ASP A 82 3.62 27.78 -18.57
C ASP A 82 2.69 29.00 -18.41
N ASN A 83 1.97 29.05 -17.29
CA ASN A 83 1.10 30.16 -16.87
C ASN A 83 -0.01 30.51 -17.88
N SER A 84 -0.42 29.56 -18.71
CA SER A 84 -1.41 29.74 -19.78
C SER A 84 -2.77 30.27 -19.30
N ILE A 85 -3.21 29.93 -18.07
CA ILE A 85 -4.48 30.41 -17.50
C ILE A 85 -4.33 31.36 -16.30
N SER A 86 -3.10 31.74 -15.96
CA SER A 86 -2.80 32.41 -14.69
C SER A 86 -3.43 33.79 -14.50
N ASP A 87 -3.71 34.48 -15.62
CA ASP A 87 -4.31 35.80 -15.67
C ASP A 87 -5.85 35.79 -15.77
N MET A 88 -6.45 34.61 -16.00
CA MET A 88 -7.88 34.44 -16.22
C MET A 88 -8.68 34.40 -14.92
N ARG A 89 -8.81 35.55 -14.23
CA ARG A 89 -9.47 35.67 -12.91
C ARG A 89 -10.92 35.16 -12.87
N ASN A 90 -11.60 35.24 -14.02
CA ASN A 90 -13.00 34.84 -14.20
C ASN A 90 -13.19 33.37 -14.53
N LEU A 91 -12.13 32.63 -14.85
CA LEU A 91 -12.22 31.23 -15.23
C LEU A 91 -12.79 30.40 -14.07
N ARG A 92 -13.76 29.55 -14.38
CA ARG A 92 -14.44 28.64 -13.45
C ARG A 92 -14.42 27.20 -13.93
N SER A 93 -14.34 26.96 -15.23
CA SER A 93 -14.36 25.61 -15.77
C SER A 93 -13.46 25.48 -16.98
N ILE A 94 -12.69 24.38 -17.02
CA ILE A 94 -11.97 23.90 -18.20
C ILE A 94 -12.43 22.48 -18.46
N THR A 95 -12.97 22.24 -19.66
CA THR A 95 -13.40 20.93 -20.12
C THR A 95 -12.60 20.53 -21.35
N LEU A 96 -11.88 19.42 -21.24
CA LEU A 96 -11.02 18.88 -22.27
C LEU A 96 -11.58 17.50 -22.65
N ASN A 97 -12.00 17.33 -23.91
CA ASN A 97 -12.66 16.11 -24.34
C ASN A 97 -12.09 15.60 -25.66
N ASN A 98 -11.92 14.28 -25.78
CA ASN A 98 -11.54 13.61 -27.02
C ASN A 98 -10.26 14.21 -27.64
N ILE A 99 -9.21 14.35 -26.80
CA ILE A 99 -7.90 14.86 -27.22
C ILE A 99 -6.92 13.69 -27.33
N GLU A 100 -6.30 13.53 -28.51
CA GLU A 100 -5.38 12.41 -28.80
C GLU A 100 -4.04 12.55 -28.06
N SER A 101 -3.59 13.76 -27.79
CA SER A 101 -2.38 14.03 -27.01
C SER A 101 -2.54 15.34 -26.23
N LEU A 102 -2.56 15.25 -24.91
CA LEU A 102 -2.69 16.39 -24.00
C LEU A 102 -1.41 16.56 -23.18
N ILE A 103 -0.80 17.75 -23.26
CA ILE A 103 0.45 18.07 -22.58
C ILE A 103 0.21 19.27 -21.68
N PHE A 104 0.53 19.10 -20.40
CA PHE A 104 0.57 20.18 -19.43
C PHE A 104 2.02 20.49 -19.05
N ASP A 105 2.49 21.68 -19.44
CA ASP A 105 3.78 22.18 -18.98
C ASP A 105 3.69 22.64 -17.51
N SER A 106 4.81 23.11 -16.97
CA SER A 106 4.92 23.48 -15.56
C SER A 106 4.08 24.71 -15.26
N ARG A 107 3.27 24.70 -14.18
CA ARG A 107 2.38 25.82 -13.82
C ARG A 107 1.40 26.21 -14.93
N SER A 108 1.10 25.31 -15.86
CA SER A 108 0.11 25.55 -16.92
C SER A 108 -1.29 25.76 -16.33
N MET A 109 -1.66 25.01 -15.29
CA MET A 109 -2.93 25.10 -14.58
C MET A 109 -2.80 25.82 -13.22
N ASN A 110 -1.97 26.86 -13.17
CA ASN A 110 -1.79 27.69 -11.98
C ASN A 110 -2.88 28.78 -11.91
N TRP A 111 -3.79 28.69 -10.95
CA TRP A 111 -4.96 29.58 -10.88
C TRP A 111 -5.35 29.97 -9.44
N TYR A 112 -5.41 31.28 -9.14
CA TYR A 112 -5.78 31.79 -7.81
C TYR A 112 -7.06 32.65 -7.80
N GLY A 113 -7.64 32.93 -8.97
CA GLY A 113 -8.85 33.74 -9.11
C GLY A 113 -8.66 35.19 -8.65
N TYR A 114 -9.60 35.68 -7.83
CA TYR A 114 -9.68 37.09 -7.42
C TYR A 114 -8.96 37.42 -6.12
N LYS A 115 -8.80 36.44 -5.23
CA LYS A 115 -8.19 36.67 -3.93
C LYS A 115 -6.68 36.63 -4.07
N GLU A 116 -6.01 37.65 -3.54
CA GLU A 116 -4.56 37.66 -3.44
C GLU A 116 -4.07 36.42 -2.70
N ASN A 117 -2.87 35.96 -3.09
CA ASN A 117 -2.21 34.84 -2.43
C ASN A 117 -1.64 35.34 -1.09
N HIS A 118 -2.49 35.40 -0.07
CA HIS A 118 -2.04 35.58 1.31
C HIS A 118 -1.46 34.24 1.76
N GLY A 119 -0.16 34.05 1.50
CA GLY A 119 0.51 32.75 1.47
C GLY A 119 0.17 31.74 2.56
N HIS A 120 0.30 30.47 2.17
CA HIS A 120 0.51 29.26 2.99
C HIS A 120 -0.53 28.86 4.03
N ILE A 121 -1.68 29.54 4.14
CA ILE A 121 -2.75 29.03 4.99
C ILE A 121 -3.49 27.95 4.20
N GLU A 122 -3.55 26.72 4.73
CA GLU A 122 -4.42 25.67 4.18
C GLU A 122 -5.86 26.20 4.18
N GLU A 123 -6.41 26.39 2.97
CA GLU A 123 -7.77 26.85 2.77
C GLU A 123 -8.67 25.62 2.55
N ARG A 124 -9.46 25.25 3.56
CA ARG A 124 -10.51 24.22 3.42
C ARG A 124 -11.58 24.67 2.43
N PHE A 125 -12.16 23.72 1.70
CA PHE A 125 -13.26 23.97 0.77
C PHE A 125 -14.42 24.76 1.40
N ASP A 126 -14.80 25.84 0.73
CA ASP A 126 -15.89 26.75 1.04
C ASP A 126 -16.60 27.12 -0.27
N MET A 127 -17.88 26.75 -0.36
CA MET A 127 -18.74 26.99 -1.53
C MET A 127 -18.87 28.48 -1.89
N SER A 128 -18.62 29.40 -0.96
CA SER A 128 -18.66 30.84 -1.21
C SER A 128 -17.42 31.37 -1.94
N VAL A 129 -16.34 30.58 -2.02
CA VAL A 129 -15.08 30.97 -2.64
C VAL A 129 -15.05 30.49 -4.10
N PRO A 130 -14.92 31.40 -5.09
CA PRO A 130 -14.83 31.00 -6.48
C PRO A 130 -13.57 30.16 -6.73
N SER A 131 -13.76 29.02 -7.38
CA SER A 131 -12.75 28.00 -7.64
C SER A 131 -12.82 27.48 -9.07
N LEU A 132 -11.73 26.86 -9.53
CA LEU A 132 -11.62 26.29 -10.87
C LEU A 132 -11.95 24.80 -10.88
N LYS A 133 -12.84 24.39 -11.78
CA LYS A 133 -13.13 22.99 -12.12
C LYS A 133 -12.40 22.58 -13.38
N ILE A 134 -11.72 21.44 -13.35
CA ILE A 134 -11.00 20.89 -14.48
C ILE A 134 -11.51 19.48 -14.75
N SER A 135 -12.07 19.26 -15.95
CA SER A 135 -12.57 17.97 -16.39
C SER A 135 -11.86 17.54 -17.66
N ILE A 136 -11.25 16.35 -17.62
CA ILE A 136 -10.51 15.76 -18.74
C ILE A 136 -11.15 14.41 -19.02
N THR A 137 -11.76 14.28 -20.20
CA THR A 137 -12.57 13.13 -20.57
C THR A 137 -12.09 12.53 -21.89
N GLN A 138 -12.10 11.20 -21.99
CA GLN A 138 -11.83 10.47 -23.24
C GLN A 138 -10.55 10.92 -23.96
N SER A 139 -9.50 11.22 -23.19
CA SER A 139 -8.28 11.87 -23.70
C SER A 139 -7.02 11.11 -23.28
N ASN A 140 -5.95 11.25 -24.06
CA ASN A 140 -4.64 10.72 -23.71
C ASN A 140 -3.73 11.86 -23.23
N VAL A 141 -3.37 11.82 -21.96
CA VAL A 141 -2.52 12.80 -21.29
C VAL A 141 -1.07 12.32 -21.36
N SER A 142 -0.31 12.84 -22.31
CA SER A 142 1.07 12.42 -22.53
C SER A 142 2.02 12.87 -21.42
N LEU A 143 1.76 14.04 -20.82
CA LEU A 143 2.61 14.55 -19.75
C LEU A 143 1.83 15.50 -18.82
N ILE A 144 1.92 15.24 -17.52
CA ILE A 144 1.59 16.19 -16.45
C ILE A 144 2.91 16.61 -15.79
N SER A 145 3.38 17.80 -16.12
CA SER A 145 4.65 18.32 -15.60
C SER A 145 4.58 18.68 -14.11
N SER A 146 5.74 18.95 -13.52
CA SER A 146 5.82 19.42 -12.13
C SER A 146 5.06 20.74 -11.94
N HIS A 147 4.33 20.85 -10.83
CA HIS A 147 3.54 22.03 -10.47
C HIS A 147 2.49 22.41 -11.52
N THR A 148 1.99 21.48 -12.33
CA THR A 148 0.92 21.75 -13.29
C THR A 148 -0.30 22.31 -12.58
N PHE A 149 -0.83 21.58 -11.58
CA PHE A 149 -2.04 21.97 -10.84
C PHE A 149 -1.65 22.63 -9.52
N THR A 150 -1.88 23.94 -9.43
CA THR A 150 -1.57 24.75 -8.24
C THR A 150 -2.62 25.86 -8.06
N GLY A 151 -2.95 26.19 -6.81
CA GLY A 151 -3.90 27.26 -6.50
C GLY A 151 -5.32 26.78 -6.17
N ARG A 152 -6.33 27.63 -6.37
CA ARG A 152 -7.72 27.43 -5.93
C ARG A 152 -8.54 26.59 -6.92
N ILE A 153 -8.28 25.29 -6.93
CA ILE A 153 -8.92 24.32 -7.81
C ILE A 153 -9.81 23.43 -6.96
N ASN A 154 -11.13 23.48 -7.16
CA ASN A 154 -12.07 22.69 -6.36
C ASN A 154 -12.26 21.28 -6.89
N GLU A 155 -12.18 21.10 -8.21
CA GLU A 155 -12.45 19.81 -8.82
C GLU A 155 -11.41 19.52 -9.90
N ILE A 156 -10.75 18.37 -9.80
CA ILE A 156 -9.93 17.82 -10.87
C ILE A 156 -10.41 16.40 -11.14
N THR A 157 -10.97 16.20 -12.33
CA THR A 157 -11.52 14.91 -12.74
C THR A 157 -10.86 14.44 -14.04
N PHE A 158 -10.32 13.23 -14.00
CA PHE A 158 -9.89 12.47 -15.17
C PHE A 158 -10.87 11.31 -15.36
N ASP A 159 -11.54 11.22 -16.50
CA ASP A 159 -12.48 10.14 -16.79
C ASP A 159 -12.21 9.50 -18.15
N THR A 160 -12.03 8.18 -18.15
CA THR A 160 -11.77 7.39 -19.35
C THR A 160 -10.54 7.93 -20.08
N THR A 161 -9.45 8.13 -19.33
CA THR A 161 -8.20 8.71 -19.85
C THR A 161 -7.04 7.73 -19.77
N THR A 162 -6.07 7.91 -20.67
CA THR A 162 -4.75 7.29 -20.49
C THR A 162 -3.79 8.39 -20.06
N ILE A 163 -3.02 8.17 -19.01
CA ILE A 163 -2.01 9.11 -18.50
C ILE A 163 -0.65 8.44 -18.66
N ASP A 164 0.15 8.95 -19.58
CA ASP A 164 1.45 8.37 -19.91
C ASP A 164 2.47 8.66 -18.79
N LYS A 165 2.54 9.90 -18.31
CA LYS A 165 3.50 10.31 -17.29
C LYS A 165 2.97 11.40 -16.34
N ILE A 166 3.12 11.16 -15.04
CA ILE A 166 2.89 12.17 -13.99
C ILE A 166 4.20 12.47 -13.28
N SER A 167 4.73 13.68 -13.48
CA SER A 167 5.96 14.15 -12.85
C SER A 167 5.80 14.41 -11.35
N PRO A 168 6.91 14.56 -10.60
CA PRO A 168 6.87 14.89 -9.18
C PRO A 168 6.25 16.26 -8.98
N LEU A 169 5.49 16.44 -7.90
CA LEU A 169 4.82 17.70 -7.55
C LEU A 169 3.81 18.18 -8.60
N ALA A 170 3.33 17.31 -9.50
CA ALA A 170 2.33 17.65 -10.50
C ALA A 170 1.06 18.26 -9.87
N PHE A 171 0.66 17.70 -8.72
CA PHE A 171 -0.43 18.19 -7.88
C PHE A 171 0.15 18.65 -6.54
N ALA A 172 0.29 19.96 -6.37
CA ALA A 172 0.87 20.55 -5.17
C ALA A 172 0.21 21.87 -4.83
N ASN A 173 0.13 22.19 -3.54
CA ASN A 173 -0.44 23.46 -3.06
C ASN A 173 -1.84 23.74 -3.65
N LEU A 174 -2.68 22.71 -3.74
CA LEU A 174 -4.09 22.88 -4.06
C LEU A 174 -4.79 23.47 -2.84
N LEU A 175 -5.56 24.52 -3.08
CA LEU A 175 -6.38 25.23 -2.11
C LEU A 175 -7.84 25.04 -2.48
N GLN A 176 -8.75 25.02 -1.51
CA GLN A 176 -10.19 24.92 -1.77
C GLN A 176 -10.57 23.66 -2.59
N SER A 177 -9.80 22.57 -2.48
CA SER A 177 -10.10 21.32 -3.21
C SER A 177 -11.27 20.59 -2.56
N GLU A 178 -12.31 20.33 -3.33
CA GLU A 178 -13.43 19.51 -2.95
C GLU A 178 -13.19 18.06 -3.38
N THR A 179 -12.90 17.84 -4.66
CA THR A 179 -12.79 16.49 -5.23
C THR A 179 -11.61 16.36 -6.17
N ILE A 180 -10.81 15.31 -5.95
CA ILE A 180 -9.82 14.84 -6.92
C ILE A 180 -10.20 13.41 -7.29
N ALA A 181 -10.58 13.21 -8.55
CA ALA A 181 -11.09 11.94 -9.03
C ALA A 181 -10.35 11.46 -10.29
N ILE A 182 -9.96 10.19 -10.28
CA ILE A 182 -9.45 9.49 -11.46
C ILE A 182 -10.36 8.29 -11.68
N ARG A 183 -11.05 8.26 -12.83
CA ARG A 183 -12.11 7.30 -13.16
C ARG A 183 -11.83 6.59 -14.47
N ASN A 184 -11.93 5.26 -14.47
CA ASN A 184 -11.81 4.42 -15.67
C ASN A 184 -10.54 4.71 -16.48
N SER A 185 -9.44 5.02 -15.79
CA SER A 185 -8.22 5.52 -16.44
C SER A 185 -7.03 4.59 -16.24
N VAL A 186 -6.08 4.67 -17.16
CA VAL A 186 -4.82 3.91 -17.11
C VAL A 186 -3.67 4.87 -16.85
N ILE A 187 -2.89 4.61 -15.80
CA ILE A 187 -1.67 5.36 -15.47
C ILE A 187 -0.46 4.48 -15.82
N LYS A 188 0.35 4.91 -16.79
CA LYS A 188 1.53 4.15 -17.24
C LYS A 188 2.75 4.39 -16.37
N ASP A 189 3.11 5.66 -16.18
CA ASP A 189 4.24 6.08 -15.36
C ASP A 189 3.80 7.18 -14.37
N ILE A 190 4.06 6.93 -13.09
CA ILE A 190 3.79 7.86 -12.01
C ILE A 190 5.04 7.94 -11.15
N GLU A 191 5.57 9.15 -10.99
CA GLU A 191 6.80 9.34 -10.23
C GLU A 191 6.53 9.50 -8.73
N VAL A 192 7.61 9.51 -7.95
CA VAL A 192 7.52 9.75 -6.50
C VAL A 192 7.01 11.18 -6.25
N GLN A 193 6.16 11.34 -5.24
CA GLN A 193 5.61 12.65 -4.82
C GLN A 193 4.84 13.40 -5.92
N SER A 194 4.26 12.70 -6.90
CA SER A 194 3.37 13.32 -7.90
C SER A 194 2.21 14.08 -7.27
N PHE A 195 1.67 13.58 -6.15
CA PHE A 195 0.65 14.23 -5.35
C PHE A 195 1.24 14.60 -3.99
N LYS A 196 1.41 15.90 -3.69
CA LYS A 196 2.11 16.32 -2.48
C LYS A 196 1.48 17.52 -1.78
N LYS A 197 1.29 17.40 -0.46
CA LYS A 197 0.96 18.52 0.45
C LYS A 197 -0.21 19.36 -0.04
N PHE A 198 -1.39 18.75 -0.07
CA PHE A 198 -2.64 19.46 -0.26
C PHE A 198 -3.75 18.81 0.56
N SER A 199 -4.85 19.53 0.74
CA SER A 199 -6.05 19.01 1.38
C SER A 199 -7.22 18.95 0.40
N THR A 200 -8.09 17.96 0.55
CA THR A 200 -9.30 17.78 -0.28
C THR A 200 -10.43 17.18 0.55
N GLU A 201 -11.70 17.41 0.19
CA GLU A 201 -12.81 16.71 0.87
C GLU A 201 -12.89 15.25 0.42
N TYR A 202 -12.78 14.99 -0.89
CA TYR A 202 -12.88 13.67 -1.50
C TYR A 202 -11.65 13.36 -2.36
N LEU A 203 -11.14 12.14 -2.21
CA LEU A 203 -10.12 11.55 -3.08
C LEU A 203 -10.63 10.21 -3.60
N GLU A 204 -10.80 10.10 -4.91
CA GLU A 204 -11.42 8.94 -5.56
C GLU A 204 -10.51 8.36 -6.64
N LEU A 205 -10.21 7.08 -6.50
CA LEU A 205 -9.65 6.24 -7.56
C LEU A 205 -10.68 5.17 -7.89
N ASN A 206 -11.29 5.24 -9.07
CA ASN A 206 -12.34 4.32 -9.48
C ASN A 206 -12.01 3.72 -10.84
N GLY A 207 -11.94 2.40 -10.98
CA GLY A 207 -11.61 1.80 -12.28
C GLY A 207 -10.20 2.15 -12.78
N VAL A 208 -9.27 2.48 -11.86
CA VAL A 208 -7.91 2.90 -12.22
C VAL A 208 -7.01 1.68 -12.38
N SER A 209 -6.27 1.64 -13.48
CA SER A 209 -5.24 0.61 -13.71
C SER A 209 -3.85 1.25 -13.68
N ALA A 210 -2.95 0.74 -12.85
CA ALA A 210 -1.56 1.18 -12.81
C ALA A 210 -0.61 -0.01 -12.59
N ASN A 211 0.48 -0.06 -13.35
CA ASN A 211 1.46 -1.14 -13.18
C ASN A 211 2.24 -0.98 -11.87
N PHE A 212 2.54 0.25 -11.47
CA PHE A 212 3.45 0.50 -10.36
C PHE A 212 3.07 1.78 -9.63
N ILE A 213 2.84 1.69 -8.31
CA ILE A 213 2.68 2.82 -7.41
C ILE A 213 3.95 2.92 -6.55
N PRO A 214 4.86 3.86 -6.87
CA PRO A 214 6.07 4.11 -6.08
C PRO A 214 5.78 4.51 -4.64
N SER A 215 6.82 4.44 -3.80
CA SER A 215 6.77 5.00 -2.45
C SER A 215 6.56 6.51 -2.49
N ARG A 216 5.70 7.02 -1.60
CA ARG A 216 5.38 8.45 -1.43
C ARG A 216 4.78 9.08 -2.68
N THR A 217 4.12 8.32 -3.55
CA THR A 217 3.38 8.87 -4.70
C THR A 217 2.30 9.86 -4.25
N PHE A 218 1.50 9.46 -3.26
CA PHE A 218 0.56 10.32 -2.55
C PHE A 218 1.18 10.68 -1.20
N SER A 219 1.79 11.86 -1.07
CA SER A 219 2.57 12.25 0.10
C SER A 219 1.96 13.44 0.83
N ASN A 220 1.59 13.22 2.09
CA ASN A 220 1.07 14.25 2.98
C ASN A 220 -0.19 14.92 2.43
N ILE A 221 -1.15 14.09 2.05
CA ILE A 221 -2.46 14.57 1.58
C ILE A 221 -3.42 14.46 2.75
N THR A 222 -4.16 15.53 3.02
CA THR A 222 -5.23 15.52 4.02
C THR A 222 -6.56 15.33 3.30
N VAL A 223 -7.27 14.24 3.59
CA VAL A 223 -8.60 13.99 3.03
C VAL A 223 -9.60 14.13 4.15
N TYR A 224 -10.57 15.04 4.05
CA TYR A 224 -11.51 15.26 5.16
C TYR A 224 -12.65 14.25 5.17
N GLN A 225 -13.27 13.93 4.03
CA GLN A 225 -14.41 13.01 3.99
C GLN A 225 -13.94 11.61 3.63
N ASN A 226 -13.92 11.29 2.34
CA ASN A 226 -13.75 9.92 1.87
C ASN A 226 -12.49 9.80 1.03
N PHE A 227 -11.67 8.81 1.39
CA PHE A 227 -10.65 8.28 0.50
C PHE A 227 -11.11 6.92 -0.01
N THR A 228 -11.31 6.82 -1.32
CA THR A 228 -11.92 5.65 -1.96
C THR A 228 -11.02 5.10 -3.06
N ILE A 229 -10.80 3.79 -3.01
CA ILE A 229 -10.15 3.01 -4.07
C ILE A 229 -11.16 1.92 -4.44
N ASP A 230 -11.82 2.05 -5.58
CA ASP A 230 -12.85 1.11 -6.03
C ASP A 230 -12.55 0.57 -7.42
N ASN A 231 -12.81 -0.72 -7.63
CA ASN A 231 -12.68 -1.38 -8.94
C ASN A 231 -11.31 -1.15 -9.61
N CYS A 232 -10.23 -1.01 -8.82
CA CYS A 232 -8.90 -0.68 -9.34
C CYS A 232 -8.07 -1.95 -9.62
N ASN A 233 -7.04 -1.80 -10.45
CA ASN A 233 -6.06 -2.85 -10.73
C ASN A 233 -4.64 -2.31 -10.60
N PHE A 234 -3.94 -2.74 -9.56
CA PHE A 234 -2.56 -2.36 -9.31
C PHE A 234 -1.65 -3.58 -9.34
N ASN A 235 -0.61 -3.59 -10.18
CA ASN A 235 0.33 -4.72 -10.13
C ASN A 235 1.25 -4.62 -8.89
N THR A 236 1.84 -3.47 -8.60
CA THR A 236 2.67 -3.31 -7.39
C THR A 236 2.39 -1.99 -6.68
N VAL A 237 2.12 -2.08 -5.37
CA VAL A 237 2.05 -0.91 -4.49
C VAL A 237 3.18 -0.99 -3.47
N ARG A 238 4.11 -0.03 -3.55
CA ARG A 238 5.26 0.04 -2.63
C ARG A 238 4.87 0.62 -1.27
N SER A 239 5.78 0.47 -0.32
CA SER A 239 5.67 1.04 1.03
C SER A 239 5.40 2.53 0.99
N SER A 240 4.43 2.96 1.79
CA SER A 240 3.93 4.34 1.84
C SER A 240 3.57 4.90 0.47
N GLY A 241 3.08 4.09 -0.47
CA GLY A 241 2.56 4.57 -1.74
C GLY A 241 1.42 5.57 -1.53
N PHE A 242 0.60 5.30 -0.51
CA PHE A 242 -0.46 6.17 -0.02
C PHE A 242 -0.14 6.68 1.39
N THR A 243 0.24 7.94 1.52
CA THR A 243 0.39 8.65 2.80
C THR A 243 -0.71 9.70 2.95
N ILE A 244 -1.83 9.30 3.54
CA ILE A 244 -3.07 10.09 3.64
C ILE A 244 -3.45 10.29 5.10
N TYR A 245 -3.91 11.50 5.42
CA TYR A 245 -4.28 11.91 6.77
C TYR A 245 -5.75 12.29 6.85
N ASN A 246 -6.36 11.96 7.99
CA ASN A 246 -7.68 12.42 8.44
C ASN A 246 -8.93 11.97 7.63
N PRO A 247 -8.93 10.88 6.82
CA PRO A 247 -10.18 10.46 6.17
C PRO A 247 -11.20 10.03 7.24
N GLN A 248 -12.44 10.45 7.07
CA GLN A 248 -13.57 9.94 7.84
C GLN A 248 -13.92 8.52 7.43
N VAL A 249 -13.84 8.23 6.14
CA VAL A 249 -13.98 6.88 5.60
C VAL A 249 -12.81 6.59 4.68
N PHE A 250 -12.08 5.52 4.96
CA PHE A 250 -11.10 4.96 4.05
C PHE A 250 -11.62 3.60 3.57
N GLN A 251 -11.83 3.45 2.27
CA GLN A 251 -12.32 2.20 1.70
C GLN A 251 -11.53 1.76 0.47
N VAL A 252 -11.27 0.46 0.42
CA VAL A 252 -10.71 -0.25 -0.73
C VAL A 252 -11.66 -1.38 -1.09
N THR A 253 -12.31 -1.29 -2.24
CA THR A 253 -13.34 -2.24 -2.67
C THR A 253 -13.10 -2.76 -4.07
N ASN A 254 -13.47 -4.01 -4.32
CA ASN A 254 -13.43 -4.65 -5.64
C ASN A 254 -12.08 -4.47 -6.38
N THR A 255 -10.99 -4.36 -5.63
CA THR A 255 -9.68 -3.96 -6.16
C THR A 255 -8.75 -5.17 -6.22
N ASN A 256 -7.99 -5.27 -7.32
CA ASN A 256 -6.96 -6.26 -7.49
C ASN A 256 -5.58 -5.62 -7.24
N ILE A 257 -4.79 -6.20 -6.33
CA ILE A 257 -3.40 -5.80 -6.09
C ILE A 257 -2.48 -7.02 -6.15
N SER A 258 -1.64 -7.13 -7.18
CA SER A 258 -0.78 -8.33 -7.32
C SER A 258 0.32 -8.40 -6.26
N HIS A 259 0.94 -7.27 -5.91
CA HIS A 259 2.00 -7.21 -4.89
C HIS A 259 1.76 -5.99 -3.98
N LEU A 260 1.53 -6.26 -2.70
CA LEU A 260 1.30 -5.25 -1.66
C LEU A 260 2.46 -5.28 -0.66
N ASN A 261 3.30 -4.25 -0.67
CA ASN A 261 4.44 -4.15 0.24
C ASN A 261 4.03 -3.73 1.65
N GLY A 262 4.93 -3.94 2.61
CA GLY A 262 4.78 -3.48 3.99
C GLY A 262 4.47 -1.99 4.06
N GLU A 263 3.49 -1.61 4.91
CA GLU A 263 3.00 -0.24 5.08
C GLU A 263 2.65 0.47 3.76
N ALA A 264 2.20 -0.26 2.74
CA ALA A 264 1.77 0.33 1.46
C ALA A 264 0.72 1.43 1.66
N PHE A 265 -0.16 1.22 2.63
CA PHE A 265 -1.12 2.19 3.15
C PHE A 265 -0.59 2.78 4.46
N SER A 266 -0.13 4.02 4.42
CA SER A 266 0.21 4.83 5.59
C SER A 266 -0.91 5.83 5.82
N ILE A 267 -1.97 5.38 6.49
CA ILE A 267 -3.23 6.10 6.60
C ILE A 267 -3.53 6.39 8.07
N VAL A 268 -3.65 7.66 8.43
CA VAL A 268 -4.11 8.05 9.76
C VAL A 268 -5.59 8.41 9.66
N SER A 269 -6.46 7.43 9.88
CA SER A 269 -7.92 7.58 9.75
C SER A 269 -8.54 8.16 11.02
N ARG A 270 -9.62 8.94 10.87
CA ARG A 270 -10.45 9.40 12.00
C ARG A 270 -11.76 8.65 12.14
N GLY A 271 -12.01 7.66 11.27
CA GLY A 271 -13.24 6.89 11.25
C GLY A 271 -13.05 5.49 10.69
N ILE A 272 -14.02 5.02 9.89
CA ILE A 272 -14.13 3.61 9.49
C ILE A 272 -13.12 3.29 8.39
N VAL A 273 -12.52 2.10 8.47
CA VAL A 273 -11.66 1.52 7.44
C VAL A 273 -12.33 0.27 6.88
N ILE A 274 -12.45 0.17 5.55
CA ILE A 274 -13.17 -0.92 4.88
C ILE A 274 -12.31 -1.52 3.76
N PHE A 275 -12.11 -2.83 3.81
CA PHE A 275 -11.53 -3.63 2.74
C PHE A 275 -12.53 -4.72 2.37
N ARG A 276 -13.14 -4.61 1.18
CA ARG A 276 -14.18 -5.55 0.75
C ARG A 276 -13.99 -6.06 -0.68
N ASN A 277 -14.18 -7.35 -0.89
CA ASN A 277 -14.18 -7.98 -2.23
C ASN A 277 -12.87 -7.73 -3.00
N ASN A 278 -11.74 -7.61 -2.31
CA ASN A 278 -10.46 -7.39 -2.95
C ASN A 278 -9.75 -8.72 -3.22
N VAL A 279 -8.89 -8.70 -4.24
CA VAL A 279 -7.99 -9.81 -4.56
C VAL A 279 -6.57 -9.28 -4.38
N PHE A 280 -5.86 -9.82 -3.40
CA PHE A 280 -4.44 -9.53 -3.21
C PHE A 280 -3.63 -10.75 -3.62
N GLY A 281 -2.58 -10.54 -4.43
CA GLY A 281 -1.63 -11.59 -4.79
C GLY A 281 -0.71 -11.90 -3.62
N GLU A 282 0.44 -11.23 -3.55
CA GLU A 282 1.38 -11.33 -2.44
C GLU A 282 1.23 -10.15 -1.49
N VAL A 283 0.95 -10.44 -0.22
CA VAL A 283 0.84 -9.44 0.85
C VAL A 283 2.00 -9.59 1.82
N ASN A 284 2.92 -8.63 1.77
CA ASN A 284 4.14 -8.60 2.58
C ASN A 284 3.89 -8.19 4.04
N ASP A 285 4.93 -8.35 4.87
CA ASP A 285 4.87 -8.14 6.32
C ASP A 285 4.43 -6.70 6.63
N GLY A 286 3.44 -6.55 7.50
CA GLY A 286 2.95 -5.25 7.94
C GLY A 286 2.28 -4.41 6.84
N ALA A 287 1.76 -5.01 5.76
CA ALA A 287 1.10 -4.29 4.66
C ALA A 287 0.01 -3.30 5.14
N PHE A 288 -0.75 -3.68 6.17
CA PHE A 288 -1.81 -2.87 6.78
C PHE A 288 -1.40 -2.17 8.08
N GLN A 289 -0.17 -2.37 8.57
CA GLN A 289 0.30 -1.82 9.85
C GLN A 289 0.39 -0.29 9.85
N GLY A 290 0.59 0.31 8.66
CA GLY A 290 0.59 1.76 8.48
C GLY A 290 -0.79 2.42 8.63
N ILE A 291 -1.86 1.64 8.77
CA ILE A 291 -3.22 2.14 8.99
C ILE A 291 -3.44 2.29 10.50
N THR A 292 -3.54 3.54 10.94
CA THR A 292 -3.65 3.91 12.37
C THR A 292 -4.84 4.83 12.60
N LEU A 293 -5.30 4.87 13.85
CA LEU A 293 -6.40 5.72 14.28
C LEU A 293 -5.88 7.04 14.84
N GLN A 294 -6.53 8.14 14.47
CA GLN A 294 -6.29 9.43 15.12
C GLN A 294 -6.83 9.39 16.56
N ARG A 295 -5.91 9.49 17.54
CA ARG A 295 -6.18 9.28 18.96
C ARG A 295 -7.11 10.30 19.62
N ASP A 296 -7.30 11.45 19.00
CA ASP A 296 -8.11 12.55 19.56
C ASP A 296 -9.59 12.47 19.16
N THR A 297 -9.99 11.45 18.39
CA THR A 297 -11.34 11.35 17.84
C THR A 297 -12.26 10.56 18.76
N GLN A 298 -13.22 11.22 19.42
CA GLN A 298 -14.31 10.60 20.18
C GLN A 298 -15.43 10.07 19.26
N VAL A 299 -15.08 9.25 18.27
CA VAL A 299 -16.07 8.66 17.36
C VAL A 299 -16.50 7.31 17.91
N ASN A 300 -17.81 7.09 18.04
CA ASN A 300 -18.37 5.86 18.61
C ASN A 300 -18.23 4.62 17.69
N ASP A 301 -18.04 4.83 16.38
CA ASP A 301 -18.01 3.76 15.36
C ASP A 301 -16.64 3.64 14.69
N ILE A 302 -15.62 3.30 15.48
CA ILE A 302 -14.27 3.06 14.96
C ILE A 302 -14.10 1.56 14.73
N SER A 303 -14.10 1.17 13.46
CA SER A 303 -13.95 -0.24 13.06
C SER A 303 -13.08 -0.38 11.83
N PHE A 304 -12.38 -1.51 11.78
CA PHE A 304 -11.65 -1.97 10.62
C PHE A 304 -12.36 -3.21 10.09
N ILE A 305 -13.03 -3.08 8.95
CA ILE A 305 -13.82 -4.15 8.33
C ILE A 305 -12.99 -4.76 7.21
N PHE A 306 -12.73 -6.05 7.29
CA PHE A 306 -11.99 -6.79 6.27
C PHE A 306 -12.79 -8.03 5.86
N GLU A 307 -13.53 -7.89 4.77
CA GLU A 307 -14.61 -8.80 4.40
C GLU A 307 -14.47 -9.32 2.96
N SER A 308 -14.63 -10.63 2.77
CA SER A 308 -14.69 -11.25 1.43
C SER A 308 -13.46 -10.96 0.57
N ASN A 309 -12.27 -10.94 1.19
CA ASN A 309 -11.02 -10.72 0.47
C ASN A 309 -10.31 -12.04 0.19
N SER A 310 -9.70 -12.15 -0.99
CA SER A 310 -8.85 -13.27 -1.40
C SER A 310 -7.38 -12.84 -1.33
N LEU A 311 -6.53 -13.71 -0.77
CA LEU A 311 -5.11 -13.48 -0.51
C LEU A 311 -4.33 -14.67 -1.10
N SER A 312 -3.61 -14.51 -2.21
CA SER A 312 -2.90 -15.64 -2.82
C SER A 312 -1.72 -16.12 -1.98
N LYS A 313 -0.99 -15.18 -1.35
CA LYS A 313 0.15 -15.45 -0.49
C LYS A 313 0.20 -14.45 0.65
N LEU A 314 0.34 -14.96 1.87
CA LEU A 314 0.45 -14.15 3.08
C LEU A 314 1.83 -14.36 3.71
N THR A 315 2.47 -13.29 4.15
CA THR A 315 3.70 -13.37 4.94
C THR A 315 3.39 -13.14 6.43
N ARG A 316 4.39 -12.89 7.28
CA ARG A 316 4.20 -12.80 8.73
C ARG A 316 3.60 -11.45 9.10
N TYR A 317 2.65 -11.44 10.02
CA TYR A 317 2.05 -10.21 10.54
C TYR A 317 1.38 -9.32 9.47
N SER A 318 1.10 -9.85 8.28
CA SER A 318 0.55 -9.08 7.17
C SER A 318 -0.79 -8.43 7.49
N LEU A 319 -1.63 -9.11 8.30
CA LEU A 319 -2.95 -8.63 8.74
C LEU A 319 -2.91 -7.89 10.10
N GLY A 320 -1.74 -7.57 10.65
CA GLY A 320 -1.65 -6.87 11.93
C GLY A 320 -2.12 -5.41 11.84
N THR A 321 -3.01 -4.99 12.75
CA THR A 321 -3.39 -3.56 12.94
C THR A 321 -3.44 -3.24 14.43
N THR A 322 -2.96 -2.07 14.86
CA THR A 322 -2.72 -1.81 16.30
C THR A 322 -3.76 -0.97 17.02
N ASP A 323 -4.69 -0.31 16.33
CA ASP A 323 -5.55 0.72 16.95
C ASP A 323 -7.07 0.55 16.72
N PHE A 324 -7.48 -0.48 15.97
CA PHE A 324 -8.88 -0.66 15.57
C PHE A 324 -9.52 -1.90 16.19
N LYS A 325 -10.84 -1.86 16.38
CA LYS A 325 -11.64 -3.08 16.53
C LYS A 325 -11.80 -3.72 15.15
N VAL A 326 -11.05 -4.79 14.91
CA VAL A 326 -11.03 -5.47 13.61
C VAL A 326 -12.19 -6.46 13.49
N GLN A 327 -12.81 -6.49 12.31
CA GLN A 327 -13.84 -7.44 11.93
C GLN A 327 -13.41 -8.16 10.65
N TYR A 328 -12.91 -9.37 10.83
CA TYR A 328 -12.59 -10.28 9.75
C TYR A 328 -13.83 -11.11 9.38
N ARG A 329 -14.13 -11.24 8.09
CA ARG A 329 -15.22 -12.07 7.58
C ARG A 329 -14.87 -12.67 6.23
N ASN A 330 -15.09 -13.97 6.03
CA ASN A 330 -14.94 -14.65 4.75
C ASN A 330 -13.60 -14.33 4.06
N ILE A 331 -12.48 -14.64 4.70
CA ILE A 331 -11.15 -14.37 4.14
C ILE A 331 -10.61 -15.65 3.54
N TYR A 332 -10.21 -15.59 2.28
CA TYR A 332 -9.73 -16.75 1.53
C TYR A 332 -8.23 -16.64 1.31
N ILE A 333 -7.47 -17.61 1.81
CA ILE A 333 -6.03 -17.72 1.61
C ILE A 333 -5.78 -18.81 0.56
N GLY A 334 -5.18 -18.43 -0.57
CA GLY A 334 -4.86 -19.33 -1.69
C GLY A 334 -3.67 -20.25 -1.46
N GLU A 335 -3.00 -20.13 -0.31
CA GLU A 335 -1.94 -21.05 0.12
C GLU A 335 -2.50 -22.30 0.80
N GLN A 336 -1.73 -23.39 0.72
CA GLN A 336 -2.05 -24.62 1.44
C GLN A 336 -1.99 -24.41 2.96
N CYS A 337 -2.96 -24.96 3.69
CA CYS A 337 -2.98 -24.92 5.14
C CYS A 337 -1.77 -25.69 5.73
N ASP A 338 -0.99 -25.06 6.61
CA ASP A 338 0.13 -25.69 7.32
C ASP A 338 0.02 -25.41 8.82
N CYS A 339 0.07 -26.48 9.63
CA CYS A 339 -0.03 -26.41 11.09
C CYS A 339 1.07 -25.59 11.76
N THR A 340 2.25 -25.48 11.13
CA THR A 340 3.40 -24.75 11.70
C THR A 340 3.39 -23.28 11.33
N ASP A 341 2.98 -22.96 10.10
CA ASP A 341 3.06 -21.62 9.53
C ASP A 341 1.87 -20.74 9.92
N ILE A 342 0.69 -21.36 10.14
CA ILE A 342 -0.55 -20.62 10.39
C ILE A 342 -0.52 -19.80 11.68
N ASP A 343 0.16 -20.30 12.71
CA ASP A 343 0.33 -19.62 13.99
C ASP A 343 1.29 -18.42 13.88
N HIS A 344 2.18 -18.42 12.89
CA HIS A 344 3.06 -17.29 12.58
C HIS A 344 2.39 -16.23 11.70
N LYS A 345 1.41 -16.62 10.88
CA LYS A 345 0.66 -15.74 9.99
C LYS A 345 -0.51 -15.05 10.69
N ILE A 346 -1.20 -15.76 11.58
CA ILE A 346 -2.43 -15.30 12.25
C ILE A 346 -2.24 -15.37 13.77
N ILE A 347 -1.93 -14.22 14.38
CA ILE A 347 -1.67 -14.13 15.83
C ILE A 347 -2.91 -14.44 16.66
N GLU A 348 -4.05 -13.89 16.26
CA GLU A 348 -5.27 -13.91 17.08
C GLU A 348 -6.15 -15.11 16.72
N THR A 349 -6.21 -16.07 17.66
CA THR A 349 -6.96 -17.32 17.53
C THR A 349 -8.48 -17.11 17.40
N SER A 350 -8.99 -15.95 17.82
CA SER A 350 -10.39 -15.55 17.66
C SER A 350 -10.82 -15.47 16.20
N TYR A 351 -9.90 -15.26 15.26
CA TYR A 351 -10.21 -15.09 13.84
C TYR A 351 -10.13 -16.37 13.02
N TYR A 352 -9.76 -17.50 13.62
CA TYR A 352 -9.59 -18.77 12.90
C TYR A 352 -10.89 -19.30 12.27
N SER A 353 -12.07 -18.86 12.74
CA SER A 353 -13.36 -19.23 12.13
C SER A 353 -13.68 -18.43 10.87
N GLU A 354 -13.08 -17.26 10.70
CA GLU A 354 -13.39 -16.32 9.61
C GLU A 354 -12.41 -16.42 8.44
N ILE A 355 -11.27 -17.06 8.69
CA ILE A 355 -10.20 -17.27 7.73
C ILE A 355 -10.27 -18.69 7.21
N MET A 356 -10.18 -18.84 5.88
CA MET A 356 -10.19 -20.09 5.15
C MET A 356 -8.85 -20.25 4.42
N CYS A 357 -8.29 -21.45 4.42
CA CYS A 357 -7.10 -21.79 3.65
C CYS A 357 -7.37 -23.03 2.78
N LEU A 358 -6.49 -23.29 1.82
CA LEU A 358 -6.66 -24.37 0.86
C LEU A 358 -6.17 -25.70 1.45
N HIS A 359 -6.97 -26.76 1.36
CA HIS A 359 -6.57 -28.12 1.69
C HIS A 359 -7.18 -29.06 0.65
N ASP A 360 -6.35 -29.83 -0.05
CA ASP A 360 -6.78 -30.74 -1.13
C ASP A 360 -7.71 -30.06 -2.17
N GLU A 361 -7.38 -28.82 -2.55
CA GLU A 361 -8.12 -27.96 -3.49
C GLU A 361 -9.49 -27.43 -2.99
N GLU A 362 -9.86 -27.71 -1.75
CA GLU A 362 -11.07 -27.17 -1.12
C GLU A 362 -10.72 -26.13 -0.03
N TYR A 363 -11.57 -25.10 0.10
CA TYR A 363 -11.41 -24.12 1.18
C TYR A 363 -12.01 -24.66 2.46
N MET A 364 -11.21 -24.68 3.53
CA MET A 364 -11.68 -25.01 4.86
C MET A 364 -11.25 -23.95 5.88
N THR A 365 -12.03 -23.78 6.94
CA THR A 365 -11.69 -22.81 7.98
C THR A 365 -10.41 -23.23 8.70
N VAL A 366 -9.60 -22.24 9.08
CA VAL A 366 -8.37 -22.48 9.86
C VAL A 366 -8.68 -23.21 11.17
N ARG A 367 -9.82 -22.88 11.78
CA ARG A 367 -10.30 -23.54 13.00
C ARG A 367 -10.51 -25.04 12.80
N ASP A 368 -11.23 -25.42 11.75
CA ASP A 368 -11.55 -26.82 11.47
C ASP A 368 -10.30 -27.60 11.03
N PHE A 369 -9.42 -26.97 10.25
CA PHE A 369 -8.13 -27.56 9.88
C PHE A 369 -7.28 -27.85 11.12
N LYS A 370 -7.16 -26.87 12.02
CA LYS A 370 -6.35 -27.03 13.24
C LYS A 370 -6.91 -28.08 14.19
N SER A 371 -8.24 -28.17 14.35
CA SER A 371 -8.84 -29.19 15.21
C SER A 371 -8.71 -30.61 14.67
N ASN A 372 -8.81 -30.78 13.35
CA ASN A 372 -8.86 -32.10 12.72
C ASN A 372 -7.47 -32.63 12.34
N MET A 373 -6.61 -31.77 11.80
CA MET A 373 -5.31 -32.17 11.22
C MET A 373 -4.13 -31.86 12.12
N CYS A 374 -4.17 -30.76 12.88
CA CYS A 374 -3.06 -30.33 13.75
C CYS A 374 -3.16 -30.87 15.19
N SER A 375 -4.17 -31.68 15.51
CA SER A 375 -4.32 -32.31 16.81
C SER A 375 -3.15 -33.25 17.09
N ILE A 376 -2.56 -33.06 18.28
CA ILE A 376 -1.32 -33.64 18.82
C ILE A 376 -1.21 -35.18 18.71
N VAL A 377 -2.32 -35.88 18.41
CA VAL A 377 -2.34 -37.34 18.22
C VAL A 377 -1.51 -37.79 17.01
N THR A 378 -1.28 -36.92 16.02
CA THR A 378 -0.36 -37.18 14.88
C THR A 378 1.07 -36.73 15.13
N ASN A 379 1.37 -36.17 16.30
CA ASN A 379 2.74 -35.79 16.62
C ASN A 379 3.54 -37.07 16.94
N TYR A 380 4.53 -37.36 16.09
CA TYR A 380 5.43 -38.52 16.21
C TYR A 380 6.01 -38.69 17.62
N TYR A 381 6.17 -37.60 18.37
CA TYR A 381 6.63 -37.64 19.77
C TYR A 381 5.62 -38.26 20.73
N ILE A 382 4.31 -38.04 20.57
CA ILE A 382 3.28 -38.62 21.44
C ILE A 382 3.15 -40.12 21.18
N THR A 383 3.16 -40.54 19.90
CA THR A 383 3.18 -41.96 19.58
C THR A 383 4.45 -42.64 20.09
N LEU A 384 5.62 -41.99 20.01
CA LEU A 384 6.87 -42.50 20.58
C LEU A 384 6.81 -42.58 22.12
N ILE A 385 6.24 -41.58 22.80
CA ILE A 385 6.04 -41.62 24.27
C ILE A 385 5.09 -42.77 24.64
N ILE A 386 3.98 -42.94 23.93
CA ILE A 386 3.05 -44.05 24.16
C ILE A 386 3.75 -45.40 23.97
N VAL A 387 4.53 -45.56 22.90
CA VAL A 387 5.31 -46.78 22.63
C VAL A 387 6.34 -47.01 23.75
N CYS A 388 7.07 -45.99 24.19
CA CYS A 388 8.02 -46.08 25.30
C CYS A 388 7.35 -46.48 26.62
N VAL A 389 6.20 -45.88 26.95
CA VAL A 389 5.45 -46.21 28.17
C VAL A 389 4.94 -47.66 28.13
N VAL A 390 4.45 -48.11 26.98
CA VAL A 390 4.02 -49.51 26.78
C VAL A 390 5.20 -50.47 26.93
N ILE A 391 6.36 -50.17 26.36
CA ILE A 391 7.58 -51.00 26.50
C ILE A 391 8.01 -51.08 27.97
N ILE A 392 8.03 -49.95 28.70
CA ILE A 392 8.39 -49.94 30.12
C ILE A 392 7.40 -50.78 30.94
N LEU A 393 6.09 -50.66 30.69
CA LEU A 393 5.08 -51.49 31.35
C LEU A 393 5.29 -52.98 31.09
N VAL A 394 5.60 -53.38 29.86
CA VAL A 394 5.90 -54.77 29.51
C VAL A 394 7.13 -55.27 30.27
N ILE A 395 8.19 -54.47 30.35
CA ILE A 395 9.42 -54.83 31.10
C ILE A 395 9.09 -55.02 32.59
N VAL A 396 8.28 -54.14 33.19
CA VAL A 396 7.84 -54.26 34.59
C VAL A 396 7.03 -55.54 34.81
N VAL A 397 6.08 -55.85 33.93
CA VAL A 397 5.28 -57.08 34.03
C VAL A 397 6.15 -58.33 33.90
N VAL A 398 7.06 -58.36 32.93
CA VAL A 398 8.00 -59.49 32.74
C VAL A 398 8.90 -59.65 33.96
N SER A 399 9.43 -58.56 34.51
CA SER A 399 10.29 -58.63 35.69
C SER A 399 9.54 -59.07 36.96
N ILE A 400 8.27 -58.65 37.13
CA ILE A 400 7.39 -59.18 38.18
C ILE A 400 7.12 -60.68 37.99
N LEU A 401 6.82 -61.12 36.76
CA LEU A 401 6.63 -62.54 36.44
C LEU A 401 7.90 -63.37 36.72
N VAL A 402 9.06 -62.87 36.32
CA VAL A 402 10.35 -63.54 36.58
C VAL A 402 10.64 -63.60 38.08
N MET A 403 10.38 -62.53 38.83
CA MET A 403 10.50 -62.51 40.29
C MET A 403 9.54 -63.49 40.96
N TYR A 404 8.28 -63.53 40.51
CA TYR A 404 7.27 -64.48 40.99
C TYR A 404 7.69 -65.92 40.71
N TYR A 405 8.11 -66.24 39.48
CA TYR A 405 8.62 -67.56 39.11
C TYR A 405 9.85 -67.92 39.93
N LYS A 406 10.82 -67.02 40.11
CA LYS A 406 11.99 -67.26 40.97
C LYS A 406 11.58 -67.54 42.41
N PHE A 407 10.61 -66.81 42.96
CA PHE A 407 10.17 -66.96 44.34
C PHE A 407 9.42 -68.27 44.56
N VAL A 408 8.48 -68.63 43.67
CA VAL A 408 7.73 -69.89 43.73
C VAL A 408 8.65 -71.09 43.47
N TYR A 409 9.55 -70.99 42.48
CA TYR A 409 10.50 -72.06 42.17
C TYR A 409 11.51 -72.27 43.31
N ARG A 410 12.00 -71.19 43.96
CA ARG A 410 12.84 -71.31 45.16
C ARG A 410 12.08 -71.94 46.33
N LYS A 411 10.82 -71.57 46.55
CA LYS A 411 10.01 -72.11 47.65
C LYS A 411 9.75 -73.61 47.50
N ASN A 412 9.55 -74.08 46.26
CA ASN A 412 9.35 -75.50 45.96
C ASN A 412 10.64 -76.32 45.91
N LYS A 413 11.79 -75.75 45.50
CA LYS A 413 13.06 -76.50 45.36
C LYS A 413 13.97 -76.42 46.58
N TYR A 414 13.89 -75.37 47.41
CA TYR A 414 14.80 -75.17 48.54
C TYR A 414 14.16 -75.18 49.93
N GLY A 415 12.84 -75.37 50.04
CA GLY A 415 12.15 -75.41 51.32
C GLY A 415 12.07 -74.04 51.99
N GLY A 416 10.93 -73.73 52.63
CA GLY A 416 10.74 -72.47 53.32
C GLY A 416 11.76 -72.24 54.45
N PRO A 417 12.12 -70.99 54.75
CA PRO A 417 13.07 -70.67 55.80
C PRO A 417 12.52 -71.14 57.15
N LYS A 418 13.10 -72.22 57.70
CA LYS A 418 12.93 -72.54 59.12
C LYS A 418 13.73 -71.51 59.91
N GLN A 419 13.03 -70.75 60.75
CA GLN A 419 13.65 -69.95 61.81
C GLN A 419 14.53 -70.87 62.66
N GLY A 420 15.84 -70.61 62.67
CA GLY A 420 16.78 -71.44 63.42
C GLY A 420 18.20 -70.90 63.39
N LYS A 421 18.51 -70.11 64.43
CA LYS A 421 19.79 -69.98 65.15
C LYS A 421 21.11 -69.83 64.35
N ASN A 422 21.77 -68.71 64.63
CA ASN A 422 23.22 -68.51 64.77
C ASN A 422 24.12 -69.61 64.22
N GLY A 423 24.64 -69.40 63.01
CA GLY A 423 25.76 -70.15 62.43
C GLY A 423 26.79 -69.17 61.92
N GLN A 424 27.97 -69.16 62.56
CA GLN A 424 29.16 -68.42 62.16
C GLN A 424 29.52 -68.71 60.70
N LEU A 425 29.66 -67.67 59.87
CA LEU A 425 30.33 -67.78 58.58
C LEU A 425 31.84 -67.71 58.81
N SER A 426 32.48 -68.88 58.75
CA SER A 426 33.93 -69.01 58.70
C SER A 426 34.45 -68.49 57.36
N LEU A 427 35.24 -67.42 57.45
CA LEU A 427 36.07 -66.86 56.40
C LEU A 427 37.08 -67.94 55.93
N ILE A 428 36.99 -68.36 54.67
CA ILE A 428 38.02 -69.20 54.03
C ILE A 428 38.77 -68.29 53.05
N VAL A 429 40.03 -68.03 53.41
CA VAL A 429 41.03 -67.31 52.61
C VAL A 429 41.64 -68.32 51.62
N PRO A 430 41.62 -68.06 50.29
CA PRO A 430 42.44 -68.81 49.36
C PRO A 430 43.85 -68.21 49.27
N ASP A 431 44.84 -69.06 49.54
CA ASP A 431 46.27 -68.78 49.39
C ASP A 431 46.69 -68.59 47.91
N GLY A 432 47.52 -67.56 47.75
CA GLY A 432 48.53 -67.30 46.72
C GLY A 432 48.61 -68.16 45.46
N ARG A 433 48.18 -67.58 44.33
CA ARG A 433 48.95 -67.65 43.08
C ARG A 433 48.96 -66.29 42.37
N THR A 434 50.17 -65.76 42.28
CA THR A 434 50.60 -64.57 41.55
C THR A 434 50.26 -64.67 40.06
N TYR A 435 49.40 -63.78 39.58
CA TYR A 435 49.31 -63.45 38.16
C TYR A 435 49.97 -62.09 37.92
N ARG A 436 50.86 -62.10 36.94
CA ARG A 436 51.63 -60.97 36.39
C ARG A 436 50.77 -59.73 36.18
N GLU A 437 51.34 -58.62 36.59
CA GLU A 437 50.94 -57.26 36.26
C GLU A 437 50.65 -57.13 34.75
N THR A 438 49.48 -56.60 34.40
CA THR A 438 49.22 -56.00 33.09
C THR A 438 49.04 -54.51 33.34
N GLU A 439 50.03 -53.73 32.91
CA GLU A 439 49.94 -52.27 32.91
C GLU A 439 48.81 -51.84 31.98
N LEU A 440 47.84 -51.11 32.54
CA LEU A 440 46.77 -50.47 31.78
C LEU A 440 47.26 -49.10 31.34
N HIS A 441 47.66 -49.01 30.06
CA HIS A 441 47.94 -47.74 29.40
C HIS A 441 46.62 -46.99 29.19
N VAL A 442 46.34 -45.99 30.03
CA VAL A 442 45.21 -45.08 29.85
C VAL A 442 45.60 -44.05 28.78
N ILE A 443 45.06 -44.21 27.57
CA ILE A 443 45.08 -43.17 26.55
C ILE A 443 43.90 -42.23 26.86
N VAL A 444 44.21 -41.05 27.40
CA VAL A 444 43.23 -39.97 27.54
C VAL A 444 43.20 -39.23 26.21
N GLU A 445 42.23 -39.55 25.35
CA GLU A 445 41.88 -38.69 24.22
C GLU A 445 41.25 -37.41 24.78
N LYS A 446 42.01 -36.32 24.78
CA LYS A 446 41.46 -34.97 24.88
C LYS A 446 40.91 -34.60 23.51
N THR A 447 39.59 -34.56 23.36
CA THR A 447 38.96 -33.85 22.25
C THR A 447 39.01 -32.37 22.57
N ASP A 448 39.88 -31.65 21.86
CA ASP A 448 40.03 -30.20 21.95
C ASP A 448 38.73 -29.49 21.61
N LEU A 449 38.45 -28.47 22.43
CA LEU A 449 37.46 -27.43 22.17
C LEU A 449 37.93 -26.59 20.98
N LEU A 450 37.19 -26.66 19.88
CA LEU A 450 37.24 -25.66 18.81
C LEU A 450 36.68 -24.34 19.35
N THR A 451 37.58 -23.47 19.81
CA THR A 451 37.34 -22.04 19.87
C THR A 451 37.42 -21.48 18.45
N THR A 452 36.29 -21.06 17.92
CA THR A 452 36.25 -20.13 16.78
C THR A 452 36.60 -18.74 17.29
N ASP A 453 37.74 -18.23 16.85
CA ASP A 453 38.10 -16.82 16.99
C ASP A 453 37.18 -15.91 16.15
N LEU A 454 37.13 -14.67 16.64
CA LEU A 454 36.44 -13.46 16.17
C LEU A 454 36.44 -13.17 14.68
#